data_AF-A0A1Q5TH37-F1
#
_entry.id   AF-A0A1Q5TH37-F1
#
_cell.length_a   1.000
_cell.length_b   1.000
_cell.length_c   1.000
_cell.angle_alpha   90.00
_cell.angle_beta   90.00
_cell.angle_gamma   90.00
#
_symmetry.space_group_name_H-M   'P 1'
#
loop_
_entity.id
_entity.type
_entity.pdbx_description
1 polymer ?
#
loop_
_entity_poly.entity_id
_entity_poly.type
_entity_poly.pdbx_seq_one_letter_code
_entity_poly.pdbx_strand_id
1 'polypeptide(L)'
;MVQKFLPSSANSSKMAYEVYRNRNSSDADFKLISEMYARVMGEDKVLCNNQQLNLDRNVFINGQLHPKFEKAPIFFQSTVREVITEHFEREKAEGREIWPAKQKLACNSKVSEKDEEICAAISCGAQSEVLAW
;
A
#
# COMPACT_ATOMS: atom_id res chain seq x y z
N MET A 1 12.65 5.49 17.19
CA MET A 1 11.24 5.11 17.03
C MET A 1 11.06 4.55 15.64
N VAL A 2 10.25 3.52 15.47
CA VAL A 2 9.92 2.96 14.15
C VAL A 2 8.39 2.91 14.05
N GLN A 3 7.86 3.44 12.95
CA GLN A 3 6.44 3.38 12.61
C GLN A 3 6.26 2.52 11.36
N LYS A 4 5.38 1.53 11.44
CA LYS A 4 5.05 0.62 10.33
C LYS A 4 3.60 0.76 9.96
N PHE A 5 3.33 0.93 8.68
CA PHE A 5 1.98 0.93 8.10
C PHE A 5 1.78 -0.41 7.38
N LEU A 6 0.86 -1.22 7.88
CA LEU A 6 0.62 -2.58 7.42
C LEU A 6 -0.78 -2.65 6.81
N PRO A 7 -0.92 -2.43 5.49
CA PRO A 7 -2.22 -2.51 4.83
C PRO A 7 -2.74 -3.94 4.82
N SER A 8 -4.06 -4.08 5.01
CA SER A 8 -4.77 -5.36 4.95
C SER A 8 -5.86 -5.38 3.89
N SER A 9 -6.35 -4.21 3.49
CA SER A 9 -7.27 -3.98 2.38
C SER A 9 -7.11 -2.55 1.86
N ALA A 10 -7.85 -2.19 0.80
CA ALA A 10 -7.87 -0.84 0.27
C ALA A 10 -8.31 0.23 1.29
N ASN A 11 -9.09 -0.14 2.30
CA ASN A 11 -9.67 0.79 3.29
C ASN A 11 -9.26 0.47 4.74
N SER A 12 -8.33 -0.46 4.96
CA SER A 12 -7.94 -0.88 6.30
C SER A 12 -6.44 -1.14 6.39
N SER A 13 -5.80 -0.45 7.33
CA SER A 13 -4.38 -0.60 7.65
C SER A 13 -4.18 -0.68 9.16
N LYS A 14 -3.22 -1.49 9.58
CA LYS A 14 -2.75 -1.54 10.96
C LYS A 14 -1.45 -0.76 11.08
N MET A 15 -1.46 0.24 11.95
CA MET A 15 -0.25 0.97 12.29
C MET A 15 0.39 0.33 13.53
N ALA A 16 1.67 0.02 13.44
CA ALA A 16 2.47 -0.52 14.55
C ALA A 16 3.58 0.46 14.89
N TYR A 17 3.71 0.76 16.19
CA TYR A 17 4.63 1.76 16.71
C TYR A 17 5.60 1.10 17.68
N GLU A 18 6.88 1.31 17.43
CA GLU A 18 7.96 0.82 18.29
C GLU A 18 8.73 2.03 18.83
N VAL A 19 8.56 2.27 20.13
CA VAL A 19 9.24 3.36 20.83
C VAL A 19 10.41 2.77 21.60
N TYR A 20 11.60 3.27 21.29
CA TYR A 20 12.85 2.82 21.87
C TYR A 20 13.42 3.92 22.77
N ARG A 21 14.05 3.51 23.87
CA ARG A 21 14.78 4.41 24.79
C ARG A 21 16.20 3.93 25.01
N ASN A 22 17.07 4.83 25.46
CA ASN A 22 18.36 4.45 25.99
C ASN A 22 18.16 3.59 27.25
N ARG A 23 19.05 2.60 27.47
CA ARG A 23 18.98 1.70 28.63
C ARG A 23 19.08 2.41 29.98
N ASN A 24 19.69 3.59 30.00
CA ASN A 24 19.90 4.39 31.21
C ASN A 24 18.83 5.48 31.40
N SER A 25 17.84 5.59 30.50
CA SER A 25 16.74 6.54 30.66
C SER A 25 15.75 6.06 31.70
N SER A 26 15.20 6.99 32.48
CA SER A 26 14.19 6.68 33.49
C SER A 26 12.87 6.18 32.85
N ASP A 27 12.07 5.48 33.64
CA ASP A 27 10.70 5.10 33.25
C ASP A 27 9.79 6.30 33.11
N ALA A 28 9.97 7.33 33.93
CA ALA A 28 9.16 8.55 33.88
C ALA A 28 9.36 9.29 32.55
N ASP A 29 10.61 9.50 32.13
CA ASP A 29 10.92 10.21 30.88
C ASP A 29 10.42 9.43 29.65
N PHE A 30 10.55 8.09 29.70
CA PHE A 30 10.05 7.25 28.63
C PHE A 30 8.53 7.28 28.50
N LYS A 31 7.82 7.18 29.63
CA LYS A 31 6.36 7.24 29.65
C LYS A 31 5.86 8.58 29.15
N LEU A 32 6.46 9.68 29.60
CA LEU A 32 6.11 11.02 29.16
C LEU A 32 6.10 11.14 27.62
N ILE A 33 7.16 10.67 26.96
CA ILE A 33 7.27 10.73 25.50
C ILE A 33 6.37 9.71 24.80
N SER A 34 6.35 8.46 25.28
CA SER A 34 5.58 7.38 24.62
C SER A 34 4.07 7.58 24.73
N GLU A 35 3.58 8.08 25.87
CA GLU A 35 2.16 8.38 26.09
C GLU A 35 1.72 9.61 25.29
N MET A 36 2.55 10.66 25.24
CA MET A 36 2.30 11.81 24.37
C MET A 36 2.19 11.37 22.91
N TYR A 37 3.14 10.55 22.43
CA TYR A 37 3.13 10.06 21.06
C TYR A 37 1.90 9.18 20.78
N ALA A 38 1.54 8.29 21.70
CA ALA A 38 0.34 7.46 21.56
C ALA A 38 -0.93 8.31 21.42
N ARG A 39 -1.04 9.42 22.18
CA ARG A 39 -2.16 10.36 22.05
C ARG A 39 -2.19 11.02 20.68
N VAL A 40 -1.07 11.57 20.22
CA VAL A 40 -0.97 12.22 18.88
C VAL A 40 -1.34 11.24 17.77
N MET A 41 -0.86 9.99 17.84
CA MET A 41 -1.23 8.99 16.83
C MET A 41 -2.72 8.61 16.88
N GLY A 42 -3.33 8.67 18.06
CA GLY A 42 -4.78 8.53 18.22
C GLY A 42 -5.55 9.65 17.53
N GLU A 43 -5.06 10.89 17.63
CA GLU A 43 -5.63 12.06 16.96
C GLU A 43 -5.49 11.93 15.42
N ASP A 44 -4.30 11.57 14.92
CA ASP A 44 -4.05 11.34 13.49
C ASP A 44 -4.95 10.25 12.90
N LYS A 45 -5.22 9.18 13.66
CA LYS A 45 -6.14 8.12 13.21
C LYS A 45 -7.53 8.68 12.88
N VAL A 46 -8.04 9.60 13.70
CA VAL A 46 -9.34 10.23 13.47
C VAL A 46 -9.31 11.09 12.21
N LEU A 47 -8.23 11.85 11.99
CA LEU A 47 -8.05 12.65 10.77
C LEU A 47 -8.03 11.78 9.51
N CYS A 48 -7.27 10.70 9.50
CA CYS A 48 -7.21 9.78 8.36
C CYS A 48 -8.56 9.12 8.07
N ASN A 49 -9.28 8.67 9.10
CA ASN A 49 -10.60 8.05 8.94
C ASN A 49 -11.62 9.03 8.35
N ASN A 50 -11.64 10.28 8.84
CA ASN A 50 -12.54 11.31 8.31
C ASN A 50 -12.18 11.69 6.87
N GLN A 51 -10.89 11.71 6.54
CA GLN A 51 -10.46 11.93 5.16
C GLN A 51 -10.93 10.80 4.24
N GLN A 52 -10.85 9.53 4.68
CA GLN A 52 -11.39 8.41 3.91
C GLN A 52 -12.90 8.56 3.67
N LEU A 53 -13.68 8.97 4.68
CA LEU A 53 -15.12 9.25 4.50
C LEU A 53 -15.40 10.35 3.47
N ASN A 54 -14.53 11.36 3.36
CA ASN A 54 -14.67 12.41 2.34
C ASN A 54 -14.35 11.88 0.94
N LEU A 55 -13.35 10.99 0.81
CA LEU A 55 -13.01 10.31 -0.44
C LEU A 55 -14.16 9.39 -0.89
N ASP A 56 -14.72 8.60 0.02
CA ASP A 56 -15.83 7.68 -0.27
C ASP A 56 -17.09 8.41 -0.79
N ARG A 57 -17.29 9.67 -0.36
CA ARG A 57 -18.38 10.53 -0.83
C ARG A 57 -18.10 11.20 -2.18
N ASN A 58 -16.92 10.99 -2.76
CA ASN A 58 -16.46 11.63 -4.00
C ASN A 58 -16.53 13.18 -3.97
N VAL A 59 -16.51 13.79 -2.78
CA VAL A 59 -16.47 15.25 -2.63
C VAL A 59 -15.09 15.80 -3.01
N PHE A 60 -14.05 14.99 -2.84
CA PHE A 60 -12.68 15.31 -3.21
C PHE A 60 -12.16 14.24 -4.18
N ILE A 61 -11.99 14.62 -5.45
CA ILE A 61 -11.45 13.73 -6.50
C ILE A 61 -9.96 14.02 -6.72
N ASN A 62 -9.61 15.30 -6.83
CA ASN A 62 -8.25 15.79 -6.99
C ASN A 62 -8.12 17.18 -6.38
N GLY A 63 -6.93 17.51 -5.89
CA GLY A 63 -6.62 18.83 -5.35
C GLY A 63 -5.12 19.10 -5.43
N GLN A 64 -4.76 20.38 -5.52
CA GLN A 64 -3.36 20.78 -5.50
C GLN A 64 -2.85 20.79 -4.07
N LEU A 65 -1.76 20.07 -3.83
CA LEU A 65 -1.01 20.13 -2.60
C LEU A 65 -0.11 21.37 -2.58
N HIS A 66 0.08 21.94 -1.40
CA HIS A 66 0.89 23.13 -1.22
C HIS A 66 2.38 22.83 -1.50
N PRO A 67 3.01 23.44 -2.51
CA PRO A 67 4.33 23.04 -3.00
C PRO A 67 5.47 23.23 -1.98
N LYS A 68 5.29 24.13 -1.00
CA LYS A 68 6.27 24.34 0.08
C LYS A 68 6.12 23.39 1.28
N PHE A 69 4.88 23.13 1.71
CA PHE A 69 4.60 22.48 3.00
C PHE A 69 4.23 21.01 2.85
N GLU A 70 3.86 20.58 1.65
CA GLU A 70 3.42 19.21 1.37
C GLU A 70 4.35 18.48 0.39
N LYS A 71 5.65 18.85 0.40
CA LYS A 71 6.67 18.23 -0.47
C LYS A 71 6.77 16.72 -0.27
N ALA A 72 6.68 16.25 0.97
CA ALA A 72 6.77 14.83 1.28
C ALA A 72 5.57 14.03 0.73
N PRO A 73 4.30 14.44 0.96
CA PRO A 73 3.15 13.86 0.27
C PRO A 73 3.27 13.88 -1.26
N ILE A 74 3.70 15.00 -1.86
CA ILE A 74 3.88 15.12 -3.31
C ILE A 74 4.91 14.09 -3.81
N PHE A 75 6.07 14.02 -3.16
CA PHE A 75 7.12 13.05 -3.49
C PHE A 75 6.60 11.62 -3.38
N PHE A 76 5.92 11.28 -2.29
CA PHE A 76 5.36 9.95 -2.08
C PHE A 76 4.34 9.58 -3.18
N GLN A 77 3.42 10.50 -3.51
CA GLN A 77 2.45 10.29 -4.58
C GLN A 77 3.13 10.08 -5.95
N SER A 78 4.18 10.85 -6.26
CA SER A 78 4.93 10.66 -7.51
C SER A 78 5.62 9.30 -7.57
N THR A 79 6.28 8.89 -6.48
CA THR A 79 6.97 7.58 -6.42
C THR A 79 5.99 6.42 -6.51
N VAL A 80 4.84 6.50 -5.85
CA VAL A 80 3.80 5.46 -5.96
C VAL A 80 3.34 5.32 -7.42
N ARG A 81 3.08 6.45 -8.11
CA ARG A 81 2.68 6.44 -9.52
C ARG A 81 3.75 5.81 -10.40
N GLU A 82 5.01 6.17 -10.20
CA GLU A 82 6.15 5.61 -10.93
C GLU A 82 6.24 4.09 -10.74
N VAL A 83 6.27 3.60 -9.50
CA VAL A 83 6.38 2.17 -9.19
C VAL A 83 5.23 1.35 -9.77
N ILE A 84 4.00 1.86 -9.70
CA ILE A 84 2.82 1.19 -10.28
C ILE A 84 2.94 1.15 -11.80
N THR A 85 3.34 2.26 -12.43
CA THR A 85 3.48 2.35 -13.90
C THR A 85 4.57 1.41 -14.39
N GLU A 86 5.72 1.37 -13.72
CA GLU A 86 6.79 0.42 -14.03
C GLU A 86 6.35 -1.03 -13.86
N HIS A 87 5.55 -1.35 -12.82
CA HIS A 87 5.03 -2.69 -12.64
C HIS A 87 4.09 -3.08 -13.77
N PHE A 88 3.17 -2.21 -14.14
CA PHE A 88 2.26 -2.41 -15.26
C PHE A 88 3.01 -2.65 -16.58
N GLU A 89 4.04 -1.86 -16.90
CA GLU A 89 4.82 -2.06 -18.12
C GLU A 89 5.59 -3.40 -18.10
N ARG A 90 6.04 -3.87 -16.94
CA ARG A 90 6.63 -5.22 -16.80
C ARG A 90 5.62 -6.32 -17.07
N GLU A 91 4.42 -6.23 -16.49
CA GLU A 91 3.34 -7.21 -16.73
C GLU A 91 2.93 -7.25 -18.21
N LYS A 92 2.83 -6.08 -18.82
CA LYS A 92 2.54 -5.94 -20.25
C LYS A 92 3.62 -6.55 -21.13
N ALA A 93 4.89 -6.33 -20.82
CA ALA A 93 6.02 -6.92 -21.54
C ALA A 93 6.07 -8.45 -21.39
N GLU A 94 5.71 -8.98 -20.21
CA GLU A 94 5.61 -10.43 -19.93
C GLU A 94 4.33 -11.06 -20.49
N GLY A 95 3.33 -10.26 -20.87
CA GLY A 95 2.02 -10.73 -21.33
C GLY A 95 1.19 -11.42 -20.23
N ARG A 96 1.52 -11.20 -18.96
CA ARG A 96 0.87 -11.83 -17.80
C ARG A 96 1.09 -11.01 -16.53
N GLU A 97 0.22 -11.22 -15.56
CA GLU A 97 0.37 -10.63 -14.23
C GLU A 97 1.62 -11.16 -13.51
N ILE A 98 2.24 -10.30 -12.72
CA ILE A 98 3.41 -10.60 -11.89
C ILE A 98 2.98 -10.57 -10.44
N TRP A 99 2.97 -11.75 -9.81
CA TRP A 99 2.60 -11.93 -8.41
C TRP A 99 3.85 -12.25 -7.56
N PRO A 100 4.49 -11.27 -6.90
CA PRO A 100 5.76 -11.52 -6.19
C PRO A 100 5.63 -12.51 -5.03
N ALA A 101 4.44 -12.58 -4.42
CA ALA A 101 4.14 -13.48 -3.31
C ALA A 101 3.61 -14.86 -3.77
N LYS A 102 3.39 -15.08 -5.07
CA LYS A 102 2.90 -16.36 -5.58
C LYS A 102 3.93 -17.44 -5.33
N GLN A 103 3.48 -18.57 -4.82
CA GLN A 103 4.34 -19.72 -4.58
C GLN A 103 4.98 -20.17 -5.90
N LYS A 104 6.31 -20.31 -5.90
CA LYS A 104 7.01 -20.96 -7.02
C LYS A 104 6.76 -22.45 -6.90
N LEU A 105 6.08 -23.02 -7.89
CA LEU A 105 5.91 -24.46 -8.02
C LEU A 105 7.28 -25.12 -8.22
N ALA A 106 7.48 -26.31 -7.65
CA ALA A 106 8.71 -27.06 -7.85
C ALA A 106 8.81 -27.49 -9.32
N CYS A 107 10.02 -27.41 -9.90
CA CYS A 107 10.28 -27.92 -11.24
C CYS A 107 9.77 -29.37 -11.33
N ASN A 108 8.77 -29.63 -12.18
CA ASN A 108 8.09 -30.92 -12.46
C ASN A 108 6.64 -31.08 -11.95
N SER A 109 5.99 -30.08 -11.36
CA SER A 109 4.54 -30.19 -11.06
C SER A 109 3.66 -29.91 -12.29
N LYS A 110 3.74 -30.78 -13.31
CA LYS A 110 2.98 -30.66 -14.56
C LYS A 110 1.46 -30.56 -14.37
N VAL A 111 0.93 -31.08 -13.25
CA VAL A 111 -0.50 -30.99 -12.90
C VAL A 111 -0.84 -29.56 -12.50
N SER A 112 -0.10 -28.98 -11.55
CA SER A 112 -0.33 -27.61 -11.08
C SER A 112 -0.04 -26.56 -12.16
N GLU A 113 0.91 -26.80 -13.07
CA GLU A 113 1.12 -25.94 -14.24
C GLU A 113 -0.13 -25.92 -15.16
N LYS A 114 -0.74 -27.08 -15.41
CA LYS A 114 -2.00 -27.16 -16.18
C LYS A 114 -3.17 -26.48 -15.46
N ASP A 115 -3.27 -26.64 -14.15
CA ASP A 115 -4.33 -26.00 -13.36
C ASP A 115 -4.20 -24.47 -13.43
N GLU A 116 -2.97 -23.94 -13.39
CA GLU A 116 -2.68 -22.51 -13.56
C GLU A 116 -2.99 -22.01 -14.97
N GLU A 117 -2.67 -22.79 -16.02
CA GLU A 117 -3.06 -22.48 -17.40
C GLU A 117 -4.58 -22.42 -17.58
N ILE A 118 -5.31 -23.37 -16.98
CA ILE A 118 -6.78 -23.39 -16.99
C ILE A 118 -7.32 -22.16 -16.26
N CYS A 119 -6.81 -21.84 -15.07
CA CYS A 119 -7.22 -20.65 -14.31
C CYS A 119 -6.98 -19.36 -15.10
N ALA A 120 -5.82 -19.22 -15.74
CA ALA A 120 -5.49 -18.07 -16.58
C ALA A 120 -6.40 -17.97 -17.83
N ALA A 121 -6.80 -19.11 -18.41
CA ALA A 121 -7.71 -19.12 -19.56
C ALA A 121 -9.16 -18.78 -19.18
N ILE A 122 -9.58 -19.05 -17.94
CA ILE A 122 -10.95 -18.80 -17.46
C ILE A 122 -11.08 -17.43 -16.79
N SER A 123 -9.99 -16.85 -16.26
CA SER A 123 -10.03 -15.49 -15.71
C SER A 123 -10.49 -14.51 -16.79
N CYS A 124 -11.60 -13.81 -16.55
CA CYS A 124 -12.12 -12.77 -17.44
C CYS A 124 -11.09 -11.66 -17.64
N GLY A 125 -10.25 -11.78 -18.68
CA GLY A 125 -9.15 -10.85 -18.91
C GLY A 125 -8.31 -11.11 -20.15
N ALA A 126 -8.95 -11.33 -21.31
CA ALA A 126 -8.52 -10.89 -22.65
C ALA A 126 -9.42 -11.54 -23.73
N GLN A 127 -10.65 -11.04 -23.88
CA GLN A 127 -11.23 -11.08 -25.22
C GLN A 127 -10.38 -10.13 -26.06
N SER A 128 -9.67 -10.67 -27.04
CA SER A 128 -8.95 -9.89 -28.05
C SER A 128 -9.95 -9.19 -28.98
N GLU A 129 -10.73 -8.26 -28.45
CA GLU A 129 -11.39 -7.26 -29.28
C GLU A 129 -10.63 -5.94 -29.06
N VAL A 130 -9.78 -5.66 -30.04
CA VAL A 130 -9.36 -4.33 -30.50
C VAL A 130 -9.96 -3.21 -29.64
N LEU A 131 -9.15 -2.61 -28.78
CA LEU A 131 -9.46 -1.34 -28.13
C LEU A 131 -9.56 -0.26 -29.22
N ALA A 132 -10.77 -0.04 -29.72
CA ALA A 132 -11.15 1.13 -30.48
C ALA A 132 -12.14 1.93 -29.64
N TRP A 133 -11.64 2.93 -28.92
CA TRP A 133 -12.28 4.22 -28.62
C TRP A 133 -11.20 5.24 -28.25
#